data_AF-A0A519WDH3-F1
#
_entry.id   AF-A0A519WDH3-F1
#
_cell.length_a   1.000
_cell.length_b   1.000
_cell.length_c   1.000
_cell.angle_alpha   90.00
_cell.angle_beta   90.00
_cell.angle_gamma   90.00
#
_symmetry.space_group_name_H-M   'P 1'
#
loop_
_entity.id
_entity.type
_entity.pdbx_description
1 polymer ?
#
loop_
_entity_poly.entity_id
_entity_poly.type
_entity_poly.pdbx_seq_one_letter_code
_entity_poly.pdbx_strand_id
1 'polypeptide(L)'
;HFRQISDMVSSMMRMPVQPNKAIVGQNAFAHSSGIHQDGFLKHRENYEIIKPEDVGVGSADIVLTARSGRHALKHHLERLGYQIDKANLDEVYHRFLSLADEKGRLDDEDVNFLMSNVEKDQA
;
A
#
# COMPACT_ATOMS: atom_id res chain seq x y z
N HIS A 1 13.86 6.43 16.23
CA HIS A 1 14.01 7.75 16.89
C HIS A 1 14.00 8.94 15.94
N PHE A 2 14.47 8.83 14.68
CA PHE A 2 14.50 9.94 13.73
C PHE A 2 13.12 10.55 13.46
N ARG A 3 12.11 9.70 13.24
CA ARG A 3 10.74 10.17 12.98
C ARG A 3 10.17 11.03 14.12
N GLN A 4 10.31 10.59 15.36
CA GLN A 4 9.85 11.31 16.55
C GLN A 4 10.49 12.69 16.68
N ILE A 5 11.81 12.78 16.46
CA ILE A 5 12.54 14.05 16.51
C ILE A 5 12.07 14.98 15.38
N SER A 6 11.90 14.45 14.17
CA SER A 6 11.39 15.21 13.04
C SER A 6 9.98 15.76 13.28
N ASP A 7 9.09 14.95 13.85
CA ASP A 7 7.71 15.34 14.18
C ASP A 7 7.70 16.44 15.25
N MET A 8 8.57 16.33 16.26
CA MET A 8 8.74 17.35 17.30
C MET A 8 9.18 18.70 16.70
N VAL A 9 10.22 18.70 15.86
CA VAL A 9 10.72 19.93 15.21
C VAL A 9 9.65 20.53 14.28
N SER A 10 8.99 19.70 13.47
CA SER A 10 7.87 20.08 12.60
C SER A 10 6.78 20.81 13.38
N SER A 11 6.37 20.26 14.54
CA SER A 11 5.37 20.86 15.42
C SER A 11 5.83 22.20 16.00
N MET A 12 7.04 22.26 16.55
CA MET A 12 7.59 23.48 17.17
C MET A 12 7.75 24.62 16.16
N MET A 13 8.16 24.30 14.94
CA MET A 13 8.40 25.28 13.88
C MET A 13 7.15 25.58 13.04
N ARG A 14 6.04 24.85 13.27
CA ARG A 14 4.82 24.89 12.44
C ARG A 14 5.10 24.67 10.95
N MET A 15 6.04 23.76 10.66
CA MET A 15 6.49 23.47 9.31
C MET A 15 6.30 21.97 9.04
N PRO A 16 5.22 21.56 8.35
CA PRO A 16 4.96 20.16 8.04
C PRO A 16 6.09 19.51 7.26
N VAL A 17 6.42 18.26 7.60
CA VAL A 17 7.37 17.45 6.85
C VAL A 17 6.76 17.10 5.49
N GLN A 18 7.51 17.36 4.42
CA GLN A 18 7.07 16.97 3.07
C GLN A 18 6.94 15.44 2.95
N PRO A 19 5.90 14.91 2.29
CA PRO A 19 5.69 13.46 2.19
C PRO A 19 6.88 12.69 1.60
N ASN A 20 7.61 13.28 0.66
CA ASN A 20 8.77 12.71 -0.02
C ASN A 20 10.11 13.03 0.67
N LYS A 21 10.11 13.64 1.87
CA LYS A 21 11.34 13.90 2.61
C LYS A 21 12.02 12.57 2.94
N ALA A 22 13.30 12.44 2.56
CA ALA A 22 14.08 11.24 2.86
C ALA A 22 14.00 10.87 4.35
N ILE A 23 13.90 9.56 4.63
CA ILE A 23 13.84 8.94 5.97
C ILE A 23 12.56 9.22 6.77
N VAL A 24 12.10 10.46 6.83
CA VAL A 24 11.05 10.89 7.78
C VAL A 24 9.72 11.25 7.12
N GLY A 25 9.70 11.41 5.80
CA GLY A 25 8.49 11.71 5.04
C GLY A 25 7.49 10.54 5.05
N GLN A 26 6.21 10.86 4.96
CA GLN A 26 5.13 9.86 4.99
C GLN A 26 5.25 8.80 3.88
N ASN A 27 5.80 9.16 2.72
CA ASN A 27 5.95 8.29 1.56
C ASN A 27 7.38 7.70 1.44
N ALA A 28 8.25 7.91 2.44
CA ALA A 28 9.65 7.48 2.37
C ALA A 28 9.81 5.96 2.23
N PHE A 29 8.83 5.19 2.70
CA PHE A 29 8.80 3.72 2.66
C PHE A 29 7.49 3.19 2.06
N ALA A 30 6.87 3.97 1.17
CA ALA A 30 5.64 3.60 0.48
C ALA A 30 5.95 3.07 -0.94
N HIS A 31 5.39 1.90 -1.27
CA HIS A 31 5.58 1.23 -2.56
C HIS A 31 4.27 1.20 -3.34
N SER A 32 4.20 1.91 -4.47
CA SER A 32 2.95 2.07 -5.25
C SER A 32 2.96 1.42 -6.65
N SER A 33 4.13 1.07 -7.17
CA SER A 33 4.28 0.47 -8.52
C SER A 33 4.21 -1.05 -8.41
N GLY A 34 3.47 -1.72 -9.29
CA GLY A 34 3.28 -3.16 -9.25
C GLY A 34 4.58 -3.97 -9.26
N ILE A 35 5.57 -3.57 -10.07
CA ILE A 35 6.89 -4.25 -10.10
C ILE A 35 7.70 -4.01 -8.81
N HIS A 36 7.55 -2.84 -8.18
CA HIS A 36 8.25 -2.53 -6.93
C HIS A 36 7.59 -3.26 -5.77
N GLN A 37 6.26 -3.32 -5.75
CA GLN A 37 5.48 -4.07 -4.77
C GLN A 37 5.79 -5.56 -4.84
N ASP A 38 5.79 -6.14 -6.05
CA ASP A 38 6.15 -7.55 -6.26
C ASP A 38 7.60 -7.84 -5.81
N GLY A 39 8.55 -6.99 -6.19
CA GLY A 39 9.94 -7.16 -5.78
C GLY A 39 10.16 -7.00 -4.28
N PHE A 40 9.49 -6.04 -3.63
CA PHE A 40 9.49 -5.84 -2.18
C PHE A 40 8.89 -7.05 -1.43
N LEU A 41 7.76 -7.58 -1.90
CA LEU A 41 7.09 -8.74 -1.31
C LEU A 41 7.95 -10.02 -1.38
N LYS A 42 8.76 -10.17 -2.44
CA LYS A 42 9.68 -11.31 -2.60
C LYS A 42 10.95 -11.15 -1.78
N HIS A 43 11.63 -10.02 -1.94
CA HIS A 43 12.87 -9.68 -1.25
C HIS A 43 12.89 -8.19 -0.94
N ARG A 44 12.68 -7.89 0.35
CA ARG A 44 12.57 -6.53 0.85
C ARG A 44 13.78 -5.64 0.51
N GLU A 45 14.99 -6.21 0.54
CA GLU A 45 16.23 -5.44 0.26
C GLU A 45 16.33 -4.93 -1.18
N ASN A 46 15.52 -5.44 -2.12
CA ASN A 46 15.51 -4.96 -3.50
C ASN A 46 15.10 -3.49 -3.63
N TYR A 47 14.25 -3.01 -2.72
CA TYR A 47 13.71 -1.65 -2.76
C TYR A 47 13.82 -0.90 -1.42
N GLU A 48 14.35 -1.56 -0.38
CA GLU A 48 14.60 -0.93 0.92
C GLU A 48 16.06 -1.11 1.36
N ILE A 49 16.84 -0.05 1.18
CA ILE A 49 18.24 0.01 1.65
C ILE A 49 18.30 0.15 3.18
N ILE A 50 17.26 0.77 3.77
CA ILE A 50 17.14 1.02 5.21
C ILE A 50 15.81 0.44 5.68
N LYS A 51 15.81 -0.25 6.81
CA LYS A 51 14.57 -0.72 7.43
C LYS A 51 13.83 0.47 8.06
N PRO A 52 12.54 0.71 7.75
CA PRO A 52 11.70 1.73 8.38
C PRO A 52 11.80 1.72 9.91
N GLU A 53 11.87 0.52 10.49
CA GLU A 53 11.89 0.30 11.94
C GLU A 53 13.16 0.92 12.57
N ASP A 54 14.30 0.87 11.88
CA ASP A 54 15.58 1.45 12.33
C ASP A 54 15.50 2.98 12.47
N VAL A 55 14.63 3.63 11.69
CA VAL A 55 14.45 5.09 11.71
C VAL A 55 13.21 5.53 12.51
N GLY A 56 12.47 4.57 13.06
CA GLY A 56 11.28 4.79 13.88
C GLY A 56 9.99 4.98 13.07
N VAL A 57 9.93 4.38 11.88
CA VAL A 57 8.70 4.19 11.10
C VAL A 57 8.22 2.75 11.33
N GLY A 58 6.92 2.55 11.55
CA GLY A 58 6.38 1.26 12.00
C GLY A 58 6.59 0.12 11.02
N SER A 59 6.20 0.31 9.75
CA SER A 59 6.45 -0.63 8.67
C SER A 59 6.38 0.09 7.32
N ALA A 60 6.84 -0.57 6.27
CA ALA A 60 6.60 -0.15 4.90
C ALA A 60 5.10 -0.22 4.56
N ASP A 61 4.68 0.59 3.60
CA ASP A 61 3.29 0.63 3.13
C ASP A 61 3.22 0.17 1.67
N ILE A 62 2.31 -0.77 1.36
CA ILE A 62 2.00 -1.18 -0.01
C ILE A 62 0.75 -0.43 -0.43
N VAL A 63 0.92 0.61 -1.23
CA VAL A 63 -0.17 1.50 -1.61
C VAL A 63 -0.88 0.95 -2.86
N LEU A 64 -2.15 0.59 -2.73
CA LEU A 64 -2.95 0.14 -3.86
C LEU A 64 -3.35 1.31 -4.77
N THR A 65 -2.91 1.23 -6.03
CA THR A 65 -3.23 2.20 -7.10
C THR A 65 -3.52 1.45 -8.41
N ALA A 66 -3.97 2.14 -9.47
CA ALA A 66 -4.15 1.53 -10.80
C ALA A 66 -2.85 0.94 -11.41
N ARG A 67 -1.68 1.24 -10.83
CA ARG A 67 -0.39 0.65 -11.22
C ARG A 67 -0.01 -0.56 -10.40
N SER A 68 -0.79 -0.91 -9.38
CA SER A 68 -0.55 -2.08 -8.55
C SER A 68 -0.86 -3.35 -9.32
N GLY A 69 -0.05 -4.38 -9.08
CA GLY A 69 -0.23 -5.69 -9.72
C GLY A 69 -1.10 -6.63 -8.89
N ARG A 70 -1.46 -7.76 -9.49
CA ARG A 70 -2.21 -8.85 -8.83
C ARG A 70 -1.59 -9.32 -7.52
N HIS A 71 -0.26 -9.37 -7.43
CA HIS A 71 0.43 -9.78 -6.20
C HIS A 71 0.16 -8.80 -5.04
N ALA A 72 0.17 -7.49 -5.30
CA ALA A 72 -0.14 -6.48 -4.30
C ALA A 72 -1.61 -6.59 -3.87
N LEU A 73 -2.54 -6.69 -4.82
CA LEU A 73 -3.97 -6.87 -4.52
C LEU A 73 -4.22 -8.15 -3.71
N LYS A 74 -3.64 -9.28 -4.15
CA LYS A 74 -3.75 -10.57 -3.45
C LYS A 74 -3.21 -10.50 -2.03
N HIS A 75 -2.04 -9.90 -1.82
CA HIS A 75 -1.47 -9.71 -0.49
C HIS A 75 -2.41 -8.92 0.44
N HIS A 76 -3.06 -7.87 -0.09
CA HIS A 76 -4.06 -7.09 0.66
C HIS A 76 -5.31 -7.90 0.98
N LEU A 77 -5.85 -8.64 0.00
CA LEU A 77 -7.01 -9.51 0.21
C LEU A 77 -6.74 -10.60 1.26
N GLU A 78 -5.58 -11.25 1.21
CA GLU A 78 -5.17 -12.25 2.21
C GLU A 78 -5.02 -11.64 3.60
N ARG A 79 -4.45 -10.43 3.71
CA ARG A 79 -4.35 -9.68 4.97
C ARG A 79 -5.73 -9.33 5.56
N LEU A 80 -6.72 -9.07 4.70
CA LEU A 80 -8.10 -8.81 5.11
C LEU A 80 -8.91 -10.11 5.37
N GLY A 81 -8.32 -11.28 5.16
CA GLY A 81 -8.94 -12.58 5.44
C GLY A 81 -9.65 -13.24 4.26
N TYR A 82 -9.58 -12.68 3.05
CA TYR A 82 -10.15 -13.30 1.86
C TYR A 82 -9.24 -14.40 1.31
N GLN A 83 -9.83 -15.54 0.97
CA GLN A 83 -9.18 -16.64 0.28
C GLN A 83 -9.73 -16.71 -1.15
N ILE A 84 -8.95 -16.21 -2.11
CA ILE A 84 -9.35 -16.13 -3.52
C ILE A 84 -8.48 -17.06 -4.37
N ASP A 85 -9.13 -17.89 -5.17
CA ASP A 85 -8.45 -18.69 -6.18
C ASP A 85 -7.97 -17.83 -7.36
N LYS A 86 -7.15 -18.39 -8.25
CA LYS A 86 -6.59 -17.63 -9.37
C LYS A 86 -7.64 -17.13 -10.36
N ALA A 87 -8.71 -17.89 -10.59
CA ALA A 87 -9.73 -17.53 -11.57
C ALA A 87 -10.54 -16.32 -11.09
N ASN A 88 -10.91 -16.33 -9.81
CA ASN A 88 -11.60 -15.23 -9.16
C ASN A 88 -10.69 -14.00 -8.98
N LEU A 89 -9.37 -14.18 -8.80
CA LEU A 89 -8.43 -13.06 -8.69
C LEU A 89 -8.39 -12.19 -9.96
N ASP A 90 -8.49 -12.79 -11.15
CA ASP A 90 -8.47 -12.03 -12.40
C ASP A 90 -9.69 -11.12 -12.54
N GLU A 91 -10.88 -11.61 -12.19
CA GLU A 91 -12.11 -10.82 -12.21
C GLU A 91 -12.02 -9.65 -11.20
N VAL A 92 -11.64 -9.96 -9.96
CA VAL A 92 -11.48 -8.95 -8.89
C VAL A 92 -10.43 -7.92 -9.29
N TYR A 93 -9.35 -8.35 -9.96
CA TYR A 93 -8.30 -7.45 -10.44
C TYR A 93 -8.80 -6.46 -11.50
N HIS A 94 -9.67 -6.88 -12.43
CA HIS A 94 -10.25 -5.96 -13.41
C HIS A 94 -11.13 -4.89 -12.76
N ARG A 95 -11.97 -5.30 -11.81
CA ARG A 95 -12.82 -4.35 -11.05
C ARG A 95 -11.98 -3.43 -10.17
N PHE A 96 -10.92 -3.96 -9.56
CA PHE A 96 -9.93 -3.21 -8.81
C PHE A 96 -9.31 -2.10 -9.65
N LEU A 97 -8.88 -2.39 -10.89
CA LEU A 97 -8.29 -1.39 -11.77
C LEU A 97 -9.27 -0.25 -12.07
N SER A 98 -10.53 -0.56 -12.36
CA SER A 98 -11.56 0.47 -12.59
C SER A 98 -11.73 1.38 -11.37
N LEU A 99 -11.86 0.78 -10.18
CA LEU A 99 -12.03 1.55 -8.94
C LEU A 99 -10.78 2.38 -8.59
N ALA A 100 -9.59 1.82 -8.81
CA ALA A 100 -8.33 2.48 -8.53
C ALA A 100 -8.00 3.59 -9.53
N ASP A 101 -8.46 3.50 -10.78
CA ASP A 101 -8.32 4.55 -11.78
C ASP A 101 -9.19 5.76 -11.44
N GLU A 102 -10.39 5.53 -10.91
CA GLU A 102 -11.32 6.58 -10.46
C GLU A 102 -10.85 7.25 -9.17
N LYS A 103 -10.52 6.48 -8.12
CA LYS A 103 -10.18 7.00 -6.79
C LYS A 103 -8.69 7.34 -6.63
N GLY A 104 -7.83 6.81 -7.51
CA GLY A 104 -6.37 6.99 -7.49
C GLY A 104 -5.64 6.12 -6.46
N ARG A 105 -6.11 6.12 -5.20
CA ARG A 105 -5.58 5.29 -4.11
C ARG A 105 -6.71 4.57 -3.40
N LEU A 106 -6.57 3.26 -3.23
CA LEU A 106 -7.52 2.44 -2.51
C LEU A 106 -7.02 2.11 -1.10
N ASP A 107 -7.95 2.10 -0.15
CA ASP A 107 -7.74 1.64 1.22
C ASP A 107 -8.49 0.32 1.50
N ASP A 108 -8.39 -0.17 2.73
CA ASP A 108 -9.00 -1.44 3.13
C ASP A 108 -10.53 -1.41 3.02
N GLU A 109 -11.17 -0.25 3.21
CA GLU A 109 -12.61 -0.10 3.06
C GLU A 109 -13.02 -0.25 1.59
N ASP A 110 -12.25 0.32 0.66
CA ASP A 110 -12.46 0.13 -0.78
C ASP A 110 -12.29 -1.32 -1.21
N VAL A 111 -11.29 -2.02 -0.67
CA VAL A 111 -11.06 -3.44 -1.00
C VAL A 111 -12.21 -4.30 -0.47
N ASN A 112 -12.71 -4.03 0.75
CA ASN A 112 -13.89 -4.70 1.27
C ASN A 112 -15.15 -4.39 0.44
N PHE A 113 -15.33 -3.14 0.04
CA PHE A 113 -16.43 -2.74 -0.84
C PHE A 113 -16.36 -3.47 -2.18
N LEU A 114 -15.18 -3.53 -2.80
CA LEU A 114 -14.92 -4.27 -4.03
C LEU A 114 -15.35 -5.74 -3.90
N MET A 115 -14.94 -6.41 -2.82
CA MET A 115 -15.28 -7.80 -2.56
C MET A 115 -16.77 -8.04 -2.33
N SER A 116 -17.43 -7.14 -1.59
CA SER A 116 -18.88 -7.26 -1.33
C SER A 116 -19.74 -7.18 -2.60
N ASN A 117 -19.26 -6.49 -3.64
CA ASN A 117 -19.97 -6.42 -4.92
C ASN A 117 -19.71 -7.66 -5.78
N VAL A 118 -18.52 -8.27 -5.68
CA VAL A 118 -18.21 -9.52 -6.39
C VAL A 118 -19.08 -10.66 -5.88
N GLU A 119 -19.25 -10.79 -4.56
CA GLU A 119 -20.09 -11.83 -3.96
C GLU A 119 -21.58 -11.69 -4.34
N LYS A 120 -22.09 -10.45 -4.49
CA LYS A 120 -23.47 -10.19 -4.92
C LYS A 120 -23.74 -10.59 -6.36
N ASP A 121 -22.76 -10.44 -7.25
CA ASP A 121 -22.93 -10.80 -8.66
C ASP A 121 -22.87 -12.32 -8.89
N GLN A 122 -22.36 -13.08 -7.91
CA GLN A 122 -22.25 -14.54 -7.94
C GLN A 122 -23.40 -15.26 -7.21
N ALA A 123 -24.27 -14.51 -6.51
CA ALA A 123 -25.42 -15.03 -5.75
C ALA A 123 -26.72 -14.99 -6.58
#